data_AF-A0A928P8D8-F1
#
_entry.id   AF-A0A928P8D8-F1
#
_cell.length_a   1.000
_cell.length_b   1.000
_cell.length_c   1.000
_cell.angle_alpha   90.00
_cell.angle_beta   90.00
_cell.angle_gamma   90.00
#
_symmetry.space_group_name_H-M   'P 1'
#
loop_
_entity.id
_entity.type
_entity.pdbx_description
1 polymer ?
#
loop_
_entity_poly.entity_id
_entity_poly.type
_entity_poly.pdbx_seq_one_letter_code
_entity_poly.pdbx_strand_id
1 'polypeptide(L)'
;MKPITLEFCAFGPFKNKTVLDFTVFHQQIFLLTGETGAGKTSIFDAISFALFGEASGGKERRSGKSFRSDYADPETPTYVTLTFTEAGKTYTVTRSPEYE
;
A
#
# COMPACT_ATOMS: atom_id res chain seq x y z
N MET A 1 -9.71 -3.85 -12.79
CA MET A 1 -8.36 -4.11 -12.24
C MET A 1 -8.44 -5.26 -11.25
N LYS A 2 -7.50 -6.21 -11.31
CA LYS A 2 -7.36 -7.30 -10.33
C LYS A 2 -5.96 -7.28 -9.72
N PRO A 3 -5.80 -7.05 -8.40
CA PRO A 3 -4.47 -7.07 -7.78
C PRO A 3 -3.89 -8.48 -7.78
N ILE A 4 -2.56 -8.57 -7.95
CA ILE A 4 -1.77 -9.81 -7.85
C ILE A 4 -0.95 -9.76 -6.56
N THR A 5 -0.11 -8.73 -6.41
CA THR A 5 0.70 -8.53 -5.21
C THR A 5 0.70 -7.06 -4.80
N LEU A 6 0.69 -6.81 -3.49
CA LEU A 6 0.94 -5.51 -2.90
C LEU A 6 2.10 -5.64 -1.91
N GLU A 7 3.20 -4.98 -2.21
CA GLU A 7 4.37 -4.89 -1.34
C GLU A 7 4.52 -3.45 -0.86
N PHE A 8 4.79 -3.25 0.42
CA PHE A 8 5.09 -1.93 0.97
C PHE A 8 6.06 -2.02 2.14
N CYS A 9 6.84 -0.96 2.34
CA CYS A 9 7.82 -0.85 3.41
C CYS A 9 7.76 0.54 4.03
N ALA A 10 7.99 0.62 5.34
CA ALA A 10 7.97 1.86 6.12
C ALA A 10 6.75 2.75 5.80
N PHE A 11 5.55 2.14 5.74
CA PHE A 11 4.31 2.77 5.27
C PHE A 11 3.20 2.67 6.34
N GLY A 12 2.65 3.81 6.79
CA GLY A 12 1.64 3.86 7.83
C GLY A 12 2.09 3.17 9.13
N PRO A 13 1.33 2.23 9.72
CA PRO A 13 1.76 1.51 10.91
C PRO A 13 2.79 0.39 10.62
N PHE A 14 3.10 0.12 9.35
CA PHE A 14 3.99 -0.97 8.96
C PHE A 14 5.43 -0.47 8.83
N LYS A 15 6.24 -0.73 9.86
CA LYS A 15 7.67 -0.35 9.86
C LYS A 15 8.54 -1.13 8.87
N ASN A 16 8.20 -2.40 8.66
CA ASN A 16 8.98 -3.34 7.85
C ASN A 16 8.29 -3.61 6.52
N LYS A 17 9.04 -4.21 5.60
CA LYS A 17 8.50 -4.79 4.36
C LYS A 17 7.38 -5.78 4.69
N THR A 18 6.23 -5.54 4.09
CA THR A 18 5.04 -6.40 4.15
C THR A 18 4.63 -6.72 2.72
N VAL A 19 4.29 -7.99 2.46
CA VAL A 19 3.84 -8.46 1.15
C VAL A 19 2.48 -9.12 1.33
N LEU A 20 1.49 -8.64 0.57
CA LEU A 20 0.19 -9.27 0.42
C LEU A 20 0.12 -9.91 -0.97
N ASP A 21 0.09 -11.23 -0.98
CA ASP A 21 -0.16 -12.01 -2.20
C ASP A 21 -1.67 -12.27 -2.33
N PHE A 22 -2.31 -11.65 -3.32
CA PHE A 22 -3.73 -11.82 -3.57
C PHE A 22 -4.03 -13.10 -4.36
N THR A 23 -3.03 -13.76 -4.94
CA THR A 23 -3.21 -14.96 -5.75
C THR A 23 -3.56 -16.19 -4.91
N VAL A 24 -3.26 -16.15 -3.61
CA VAL A 24 -3.66 -17.18 -2.64
C VAL A 24 -5.17 -17.25 -2.42
N PHE A 25 -5.90 -16.18 -2.76
CA PHE A 25 -7.34 -16.15 -2.63
C PHE A 25 -8.00 -16.69 -3.91
N HIS A 26 -8.60 -17.87 -3.79
CA HIS A 26 -9.36 -18.49 -4.88
C HIS A 26 -10.77 -17.88 -5.07
N GLN A 27 -11.21 -17.05 -4.13
CA GLN A 27 -12.53 -16.41 -4.10
C GLN A 27 -12.43 -14.95 -4.51
N GLN A 28 -13.51 -14.40 -5.09
CA GLN A 28 -13.55 -13.00 -5.53
C GLN A 28 -13.70 -12.00 -4.37
N ILE A 29 -14.07 -12.47 -3.18
CA ILE A 29 -14.30 -11.66 -1.99
C ILE A 29 -13.40 -12.18 -0.89
N PHE A 30 -12.69 -11.28 -0.23
CA PHE A 30 -11.87 -11.56 0.96
C PHE A 30 -12.12 -10.47 2.00
N LEU A 31 -11.85 -10.80 3.27
CA LEU A 31 -12.09 -9.92 4.40
C LEU A 31 -10.77 -9.47 5.02
N LEU A 32 -10.56 -8.16 5.09
CA LEU A 32 -9.52 -7.56 5.93
C LEU A 32 -10.13 -7.28 7.31
N THR A 33 -9.74 -8.04 8.33
CA THR A 33 -10.23 -7.92 9.71
C THR A 33 -9.07 -7.66 10.69
N GLY A 34 -9.40 -7.15 11.87
CA GLY A 34 -8.44 -6.80 12.92
C GLY A 34 -8.93 -5.59 13.74
N GLU A 35 -8.21 -5.27 14.82
CA GLU A 35 -8.55 -4.15 15.71
C GLU A 35 -8.37 -2.78 15.04
N THR A 36 -9.02 -1.76 15.57
CA THR A 36 -8.77 -0.37 15.17
C THR A 36 -7.29 -0.03 15.39
N GLY A 37 -6.66 0.59 14.40
CA GLY A 37 -5.21 0.88 14.43
C GLY A 37 -4.32 -0.22 13.84
N ALA A 38 -4.83 -1.43 13.58
CA ALA A 38 -4.05 -2.55 13.01
C ALA A 38 -3.59 -2.35 11.54
N GLY A 39 -3.83 -1.18 10.93
CA GLY A 39 -3.36 -0.88 9.57
C GLY A 39 -4.29 -1.29 8.42
N LYS A 40 -5.53 -1.71 8.70
CA LYS A 40 -6.52 -2.07 7.67
C LYS A 40 -6.72 -0.95 6.63
N THR A 41 -6.97 0.28 7.08
CA THR A 41 -7.09 1.44 6.19
C THR A 41 -5.80 1.70 5.42
N SER A 42 -4.64 1.50 6.08
CA SER A 42 -3.33 1.70 5.47
C SER A 42 -3.04 0.76 4.31
N ILE A 43 -3.63 -0.45 4.29
CA ILE A 43 -3.56 -1.35 3.12
C ILE A 43 -4.30 -0.73 1.92
N PHE A 44 -5.47 -0.13 2.15
CA PHE A 44 -6.20 0.58 1.09
C PHE A 44 -5.46 1.86 0.65
N ASP A 45 -4.86 2.58 1.59
CA ASP A 45 -4.03 3.74 1.30
C ASP A 45 -2.80 3.35 0.47
N ALA A 46 -2.19 2.20 0.71
CA ALA A 46 -1.05 1.74 -0.08
C ALA A 46 -1.44 1.50 -1.55
N ILE A 47 -2.59 0.87 -1.80
CA ILE A 47 -3.12 0.68 -3.17
C ILE A 47 -3.37 2.04 -3.84
N SER A 48 -4.09 2.93 -3.15
CA SER A 48 -4.39 4.27 -3.65
C SER A 48 -3.11 5.08 -3.91
N PHE A 49 -2.14 5.00 -3.00
CA PHE A 49 -0.87 5.69 -3.11
C PHE A 49 -0.05 5.17 -4.29
N ALA A 50 0.06 3.85 -4.48
CA ALA A 50 0.76 3.30 -5.63
C ALA A 50 0.19 3.84 -6.95
N LEU A 51 -1.14 3.82 -7.10
CA LEU A 51 -1.82 4.24 -8.33
C LEU A 51 -1.84 5.76 -8.53
N PHE A 52 -2.13 6.53 -7.49
CA PHE A 52 -2.51 7.93 -7.60
C PHE A 52 -1.60 8.89 -6.82
N GLY A 53 -0.77 8.38 -5.92
CA GLY A 53 0.09 9.20 -5.06
C GLY A 53 -0.63 9.86 -3.88
N GLU A 54 -1.87 9.44 -3.59
CA GLU A 54 -2.72 10.02 -2.54
C GLU A 54 -3.41 8.93 -1.70
N ALA A 55 -3.90 9.32 -0.51
CA ALA A 55 -4.60 8.43 0.42
C ALA A 55 -5.96 8.02 -0.14
N SER A 56 -6.51 6.90 0.35
CA SER A 56 -7.77 6.35 -0.19
C SER A 56 -9.01 7.21 0.10
N GLY A 57 -8.88 8.27 0.93
CA GLY A 57 -9.95 9.25 1.18
C GLY A 57 -9.68 10.63 0.58
N GLY A 58 -8.79 10.73 -0.43
CA GLY A 58 -8.51 11.97 -1.15
C GLY A 58 -7.45 12.86 -0.52
N LYS A 59 -7.11 13.94 -1.24
CA LYS A 59 -6.03 14.90 -0.89
C LYS A 59 -6.19 15.55 0.49
N GLU A 60 -7.41 15.68 0.98
CA GLU A 60 -7.72 16.32 2.27
C GLU A 60 -7.28 15.47 3.47
N ARG A 61 -7.15 14.14 3.30
CA ARG A 61 -6.82 13.26 4.43
C ARG A 61 -5.33 13.25 4.77
N ARG A 62 -4.41 13.32 3.80
CA ARG A 62 -2.95 13.27 4.02
C ARG A 62 -2.15 13.83 2.84
N SER A 63 -1.26 14.77 3.11
CA SER A 63 -0.16 15.20 2.21
C SER A 63 1.02 14.23 2.32
N GLY A 64 1.76 14.01 1.23
CA GLY A 64 2.70 12.90 0.99
C GLY A 64 3.76 12.59 2.07
N LYS A 65 4.13 13.56 2.92
CA LYS A 65 5.00 13.32 4.10
C LYS A 65 4.37 12.36 5.13
N SER A 66 3.04 12.25 5.18
CA SER A 66 2.32 11.49 6.20
C SER A 66 2.25 9.98 5.97
N PHE A 67 2.81 9.45 4.88
CA PHE A 67 2.76 8.01 4.60
C PHE A 67 3.92 7.23 5.21
N ARG A 68 5.04 7.88 5.53
CA ARG A 68 6.15 7.19 6.19
C ARG A 68 5.73 6.74 7.58
N SER A 69 6.14 5.53 7.94
CA SER A 69 5.94 5.01 9.30
C SER A 69 6.85 5.71 10.30
N ASP A 70 6.28 6.23 11.39
CA ASP A 70 7.06 6.79 12.51
C ASP A 70 7.89 5.74 13.26
N TYR A 71 7.60 4.45 13.03
CA TYR A 71 8.29 3.31 13.64
C TYR A 71 9.42 2.74 12.78
N ALA A 72 9.66 3.30 11.58
CA ALA A 72 10.70 2.84 10.67
C ALA A 72 12.05 3.48 10.99
N ASP A 73 13.12 2.69 10.86
CA ASP A 73 14.48 3.24 10.98
C ASP A 73 14.73 4.30 9.90
N PRO A 74 15.49 5.38 10.19
CA PRO A 74 15.77 6.45 9.23
C PRO A 74 16.24 5.95 7.86
N GLU A 75 17.11 4.94 7.86
CA GLU A 75 17.69 4.34 6.65
C GLU A 75 16.73 3.40 5.90
N THR A 76 15.58 3.04 6.48
CA THR A 76 14.61 2.17 5.83
C THR A 76 13.86 2.94 4.75
N PRO A 77 13.90 2.53 3.47
CA PRO A 77 13.20 3.23 2.40
C PRO A 77 11.69 3.06 2.53
N THR A 78 10.95 4.13 2.27
CA THR A 78 9.48 4.09 2.18
C THR A 78 9.07 3.87 0.73
N TYR A 79 8.32 2.81 0.47
CA TYR A 79 7.79 2.55 -0.87
C TYR A 79 6.54 1.70 -0.84
N VAL A 80 5.82 1.73 -1.95
CA VAL A 80 4.73 0.81 -2.26
C VAL A 80 4.89 0.32 -3.70
N THR A 81 4.82 -0.99 -3.89
CA THR A 81 4.80 -1.67 -5.19
C THR A 81 3.50 -2.45 -5.33
N LEU A 82 2.69 -2.12 -6.34
CA LEU A 82 1.46 -2.82 -6.68
C LEU A 82 1.62 -3.51 -8.03
N THR A 83 1.41 -4.82 -8.07
CA THR A 83 1.26 -5.60 -9.31
C THR A 83 -0.20 -5.96 -9.49
N PHE A 84 -0.76 -5.68 -10.67
CA PHE A 84 -2.17 -5.95 -10.97
C PHE A 84 -2.37 -6.30 -12.45
N THR A 85 -3.51 -6.89 -12.77
CA THR A 85 -3.96 -7.09 -14.15
C THR A 85 -5.12 -6.18 -14.52
N GLU A 86 -5.08 -5.68 -15.75
CA GLU A 86 -6.15 -4.89 -16.38
C GLU A 86 -6.21 -5.28 -17.86
N ALA A 87 -7.41 -5.55 -18.38
CA ALA A 87 -7.63 -5.91 -19.79
C ALA A 87 -6.66 -6.99 -20.34
N GLY A 88 -6.34 -8.01 -19.53
CA GLY A 88 -5.46 -9.12 -19.91
C GLY A 88 -3.96 -8.81 -19.90
N LYS A 89 -3.55 -7.61 -19.47
CA LYS A 89 -2.15 -7.22 -19.31
C LYS A 89 -1.79 -7.07 -17.84
N THR A 90 -0.54 -7.38 -17.51
CA THR A 90 0.01 -7.22 -16.16
C THR A 90 0.81 -5.93 -16.08
N TYR A 91 0.59 -5.17 -15.01
CA TYR A 91 1.25 -3.91 -14.72
C TYR A 91 1.88 -3.96 -13.33
N THR A 92 3.04 -3.33 -13.19
CA THR A 92 3.69 -3.10 -11.90
C THR A 92 3.96 -1.61 -11.75
N VAL A 93 3.50 -1.03 -10.64
CA VAL A 93 3.74 0.37 -10.29
C VAL A 93 4.45 0.41 -8.95
N THR A 94 5.59 1.07 -8.91
CA THR A 94 6.32 1.37 -7.68
C THR A 94 6.31 2.87 -7.45
N ARG A 95 5.96 3.29 -6.24
CA ARG A 95 5.99 4.70 -5.83
C ARG A 95 6.66 4.82 -4.47
N SER A 96 7.50 5.83 -4.33
CA SER A 96 8.02 6.33 -3.06
C SER A 96 7.49 7.75 -2.82
N PRO A 97 7.28 8.16 -1.55
CA PRO A 97 7.07 9.57 -1.25
C PRO A 97 8.32 10.38 -1.64
N GLU A 98 8.15 11.69 -1.81
CA GLU A 98 9.30 12.59 -1.94
C GLU A 98 10.13 12.51 -0.65
N TYR A 99 11.40 12.18 -0.80
CA TYR A 99 12.38 12.27 0.27
C TYR A 99 12.85 13.73 0.35
N GLU A 100 12.82 14.34 1.54
CA GLU A 100 13.57 15.57 1.81
C GLU A 100 15.06 15.29 1.99
#